data_AF-A0A8J8PTF2-F1
#
_entry.id   AF-A0A8J8PTF2-F1
#
_cell.length_a   1.000
_cell.length_b   1.000
_cell.length_c   1.000
_cell.angle_alpha   90.00
_cell.angle_beta   90.00
_cell.angle_gamma   90.00
#
_symmetry.space_group_name_H-M   'P 1'
#
loop_
_entity.id
_entity.type
_entity.pdbx_description
1 polymer ?
#
loop_
_entity_poly.entity_id
_entity_poly.type
_entity_poly.pdbx_seq_one_letter_code
_entity_poly.pdbx_strand_id
1 'polypeptide(L)'
;MLYRSWGSSKDEVLSFTSSIDSDNFILEEVKLTMKAHIINLYLNGYISKITTKKLLIALKEFKELSKEYEDIHEALEDFLISRVGDEAG
;
A
#
# COMPACT_ATOMS: atom_id res chain seq x y z
N MET A 1 -6.86 8.13 -0.26
CA MET A 1 -7.54 7.90 1.04
C MET A 1 -8.69 6.94 0.77
N LEU A 2 -8.40 5.64 0.87
CA LEU A 2 -9.26 4.59 0.33
C LEU A 2 -10.45 4.29 1.27
N TYR A 3 -10.32 4.55 2.58
CA TYR A 3 -11.28 4.01 3.57
C TYR A 3 -11.70 4.92 4.74
N ARG A 4 -11.41 6.23 4.76
CA ARG A 4 -11.65 7.06 5.96
C ARG A 4 -12.72 8.15 5.81
N SER A 5 -13.85 7.96 6.50
CA SER A 5 -14.70 9.06 7.00
C SER A 5 -15.26 8.68 8.39
N TRP A 6 -14.68 9.23 9.46
CA TRP A 6 -15.07 8.93 10.85
C TRP A 6 -15.74 10.12 11.57
N GLY A 7 -16.38 11.03 10.81
CA GLY A 7 -17.06 12.21 11.36
C GLY A 7 -16.73 13.49 10.59
N SER A 8 -16.91 14.67 11.21
CA SER A 8 -16.60 15.96 10.57
C SER A 8 -15.83 16.96 11.44
N SER A 9 -15.04 17.79 10.74
CA SER A 9 -14.46 19.11 11.05
C SER A 9 -13.20 19.25 11.90
N LYS A 10 -12.79 18.28 12.72
CA LYS A 10 -11.40 18.17 13.20
C LYS A 10 -11.07 16.71 13.42
N ASP A 11 -10.32 16.15 12.48
CA ASP A 11 -9.98 14.72 12.46
C ASP A 11 -8.85 14.40 13.46
N GLU A 12 -9.05 14.78 14.72
CA GLU A 12 -8.19 14.36 15.83
C GLU A 12 -8.06 12.84 15.85
N VAL A 13 -9.15 12.11 15.52
CA VAL A 13 -9.15 10.65 15.40
C VAL A 13 -8.21 10.17 14.29
N LEU A 14 -8.24 10.77 13.09
CA LEU A 14 -7.32 10.36 12.03
C LEU A 14 -5.88 10.67 12.40
N SER A 15 -5.63 11.84 13.01
CA SER A 15 -4.28 12.21 13.47
C SER A 15 -3.77 11.29 14.58
N PHE A 16 -4.65 10.88 15.50
CA PHE A 16 -4.29 10.04 16.64
C PHE A 16 -4.03 8.59 16.23
N THR A 17 -4.75 8.11 15.21
CA THR A 17 -4.64 6.73 14.72
C THR A 17 -3.62 6.56 13.60
N SER A 18 -3.13 7.65 13.00
CA SER A 18 -2.11 7.58 11.96
C SER A 18 -0.77 7.15 12.55
N SER A 19 -0.16 6.13 11.95
CA SER A 19 1.18 5.64 12.26
C SER A 19 2.21 6.04 11.21
N ILE A 20 1.80 6.72 10.13
CA ILE A 20 2.63 7.01 8.94
C ILE A 20 4.01 7.62 9.28
N ASP A 21 4.08 8.53 10.26
CA ASP A 21 5.33 9.17 10.66
C ASP A 21 6.34 8.18 11.28
N SER A 22 5.86 7.10 11.88
CA SER A 22 6.68 6.03 12.48
C SER A 22 6.89 4.85 11.53
N ASP A 23 5.99 4.61 10.58
CA ASP A 23 6.06 3.42 9.72
C ASP A 23 7.21 3.44 8.70
N ASN A 24 7.82 4.60 8.49
CA ASN A 24 9.04 4.70 7.69
C ASN A 24 10.16 3.76 8.16
N PHE A 25 10.19 3.43 9.45
CA PHE A 25 11.14 2.46 10.01
C PHE A 25 10.93 1.03 9.51
N ILE A 26 9.73 0.68 9.01
CA ILE A 26 9.36 -0.67 8.56
C ILE A 26 9.08 -0.76 7.05
N LEU A 27 9.37 0.30 6.29
CA LEU A 27 9.07 0.38 4.86
C LEU A 27 9.62 -0.82 4.07
N GLU A 28 10.86 -1.21 4.33
CA GLU A 28 11.49 -2.30 3.57
C GLU A 28 10.95 -3.67 3.98
N GLU A 29 10.57 -3.87 5.24
CA GLU A 29 9.89 -5.07 5.73
C GLU A 29 8.49 -5.21 5.13
N VAL A 30 7.75 -4.09 5.02
CA VAL A 30 6.45 -4.05 4.36
C VAL A 30 6.59 -4.39 2.87
N LYS A 31 7.57 -3.80 2.18
CA LYS A 31 7.86 -4.14 0.78
C LYS A 31 8.26 -5.59 0.60
N LEU A 32 9.05 -6.15 1.52
CA LEU A 32 9.44 -7.55 1.48
C LEU A 32 8.23 -8.47 1.64
N THR A 33 7.36 -8.17 2.60
CA THR A 33 6.12 -8.92 2.85
C THR A 33 5.17 -8.85 1.67
N MET A 34 4.97 -7.65 1.11
CA MET A 34 4.14 -7.45 -0.08
C MET A 34 4.69 -8.21 -1.29
N LYS A 35 6.01 -8.21 -1.49
CA LYS A 35 6.66 -9.02 -2.54
C LYS A 35 6.35 -10.50 -2.38
N ALA A 36 6.46 -11.03 -1.16
CA ALA A 36 6.13 -12.43 -0.89
C ALA A 36 4.66 -12.72 -1.18
N HIS A 37 3.76 -11.81 -0.81
CA HIS A 37 2.32 -11.92 -1.09
C HIS A 37 2.02 -11.95 -2.60
N ILE A 38 2.58 -11.03 -3.38
CA ILE A 38 2.45 -11.00 -4.85
C ILE A 38 2.91 -12.31 -5.49
N ILE A 39 4.05 -12.85 -5.04
CA ILE A 39 4.57 -14.13 -5.54
C ILE A 39 3.62 -15.27 -5.18
N ASN A 40 3.10 -15.29 -3.95
CA ASN A 40 2.14 -16.31 -3.52
C ASN A 40 0.85 -16.27 -4.36
N LEU A 41 0.31 -15.08 -4.65
CA LEU A 41 -0.88 -14.94 -5.50
C LEU A 41 -0.64 -15.48 -6.90
N TYR A 42 0.54 -15.22 -7.49
CA TYR A 42 0.92 -15.77 -8.79
C TYR A 42 1.02 -17.29 -8.76
N LEU A 43 1.71 -17.87 -7.76
CA LEU A 43 1.89 -19.31 -7.64
C LEU A 43 0.57 -20.07 -7.46
N ASN A 44 -0.42 -19.45 -6.82
CA ASN A 44 -1.76 -20.02 -6.67
C ASN A 44 -2.69 -19.70 -7.85
N GLY A 45 -2.22 -18.99 -8.88
CA GLY A 45 -2.99 -18.70 -10.09
C GLY A 45 -4.04 -17.60 -9.95
N TYR A 46 -4.03 -16.80 -8.88
CA TYR A 46 -4.96 -15.70 -8.68
C TYR A 46 -4.67 -14.48 -9.57
N ILE A 47 -3.40 -14.27 -9.93
CA ILE A 47 -2.97 -13.17 -10.79
C ILE A 47 -2.12 -13.66 -11.95
N SER A 48 -2.23 -12.97 -13.09
CA SER A 48 -1.47 -13.30 -14.29
C SER A 48 0.01 -12.94 -14.14
N LYS A 49 0.91 -13.62 -14.88
CA LYS A 49 2.34 -13.26 -14.95
C LYS A 49 2.57 -11.80 -15.33
N ILE A 50 1.69 -11.22 -16.15
CA ILE A 50 1.76 -9.81 -16.57
C ILE A 50 1.45 -8.91 -15.38
N THR A 51 0.36 -9.17 -14.66
CA THR A 51 -0.05 -8.45 -13.44
C THR A 51 1.03 -8.56 -12.38
N THR A 52 1.56 -9.76 -12.12
CA THR A 52 2.68 -9.98 -11.18
C THR A 52 3.90 -9.14 -11.53
N LYS A 53 4.30 -9.10 -12.81
CA LYS A 53 5.45 -8.30 -13.25
C LYS A 53 5.21 -6.80 -13.03
N LYS A 54 4.03 -6.29 -13.34
CA LYS A 54 3.66 -4.88 -13.11
C LYS A 54 3.72 -4.53 -11.62
N LEU A 55 3.13 -5.36 -10.76
CA LEU A 55 3.14 -5.18 -9.30
C LEU A 55 4.56 -5.17 -8.73
N LEU A 56 5.42 -6.11 -9.14
CA LEU A 56 6.81 -6.16 -8.65
C LEU A 56 7.65 -4.95 -9.10
N ILE A 57 7.39 -4.40 -10.29
CA ILE A 57 8.04 -3.18 -10.76
C ILE A 57 7.55 -1.98 -9.93
N ALA A 58 6.24 -1.81 -9.79
CA ALA A 58 5.66 -0.73 -9.00
C ALA A 58 6.16 -0.78 -7.54
N LEU A 59 6.14 -1.96 -6.91
CA LEU A 59 6.64 -2.15 -5.54
C LEU A 59 8.09 -1.70 -5.36
N LYS A 60 8.95 -1.89 -6.37
CA LYS A 60 10.35 -1.44 -6.34
C LYS A 60 10.46 0.09 -6.44
N GLU A 61 9.53 0.73 -7.13
CA GLU A 61 9.47 2.18 -7.33
C GLU A 61 8.87 2.91 -6.13
N PHE A 62 8.20 2.20 -5.21
CA PHE A 62 7.66 2.77 -3.98
C PHE A 62 8.79 3.20 -3.03
N LYS A 63 8.79 4.48 -2.67
CA LYS A 63 9.88 5.18 -1.97
C LYS A 63 9.43 6.03 -0.78
N GLU A 64 8.19 5.88 -0.31
CA GLU A 64 7.49 6.74 0.68
C GLU A 64 6.56 7.79 0.03
N LEU A 65 5.38 8.01 0.61
CA LEU A 65 4.40 9.01 0.20
C LEU A 65 3.86 9.81 1.41
N SER A 66 3.25 10.95 1.11
CA SER A 66 2.86 12.04 2.01
C SER A 66 2.09 11.65 3.27
N LYS A 67 2.13 12.53 4.28
CA LYS A 67 1.45 12.45 5.60
C LYS A 67 -0.10 12.35 5.57
N GLU A 68 -0.70 12.10 4.42
CA GLU A 68 -2.16 12.03 4.25
C GLU A 68 -2.72 10.61 4.43
N TYR A 69 -1.84 9.60 4.56
CA TYR A 69 -2.22 8.21 4.78
C TYR A 69 -2.29 7.85 6.27
N GLU A 70 -3.14 6.88 6.61
CA GLU A 70 -3.15 6.29 7.95
C GLU A 70 -1.80 5.66 8.28
N ASP A 71 -1.37 4.74 7.43
CA ASP A 71 -0.18 3.94 7.59
C ASP A 71 0.51 3.71 6.24
N ILE A 72 1.67 3.06 6.28
CA ILE A 72 2.44 2.78 5.07
C ILE A 72 1.81 1.71 4.16
N HIS A 73 0.86 0.92 4.69
CA HIS A 73 0.14 -0.09 3.92
C HIS A 73 -0.90 0.56 3.02
N GLU A 74 -1.69 1.51 3.53
CA GLU A 74 -2.65 2.29 2.75
C GLU A 74 -1.91 3.08 1.65
N ALA A 75 -0.78 3.71 2.01
CA ALA A 75 0.05 4.43 1.05
C ALA A 75 0.58 3.52 -0.08
N LEU A 76 1.00 2.30 0.28
CA LEU A 76 1.49 1.32 -0.69
C LEU A 76 0.36 0.79 -1.58
N GLU A 77 -0.79 0.47 -1.01
CA GLU A 77 -1.97 -0.03 -1.74
C GLU A 77 -2.44 1.00 -2.78
N ASP A 78 -2.66 2.25 -2.36
CA ASP A 78 -3.05 3.34 -3.26
C ASP A 78 -2.01 3.53 -4.38
N PHE A 79 -0.72 3.45 -4.04
CA PHE A 79 0.35 3.52 -5.03
C PHE A 79 0.31 2.35 -6.03
N LEU A 80 0.08 1.11 -5.58
CA LEU A 80 -0.01 -0.05 -6.47
C LEU A 80 -1.24 0.02 -7.38
N ILE A 81 -2.41 0.40 -6.84
CA ILE A 81 -3.65 0.62 -7.60
C ILE A 81 -3.45 1.71 -8.66
N SER A 82 -2.88 2.85 -8.30
CA SER A 82 -2.64 3.95 -9.26
C SER A 82 -1.70 3.58 -10.41
N ARG A 83 -0.86 2.54 -10.25
CA ARG A 83 0.11 2.08 -11.27
C ARG A 83 -0.37 0.89 -12.09
N VAL A 84 -1.16 -0.01 -11.49
CA VAL A 84 -1.51 -1.29 -12.09
C VAL A 84 -3.00 -1.38 -12.44
N GLY A 85 -3.85 -0.59 -11.77
CA GLY A 85 -5.31 -0.63 -11.85
C GLY A 85 -5.92 -1.48 -10.72
N ASP A 86 -7.23 -1.62 -10.74
CA ASP A 86 -8.03 -2.26 -9.67
C ASP A 86 -7.64 -3.72 -9.38
N GLU A 87 -6.92 -4.40 -10.28
CA GLU A 87 -6.34 -5.73 -10.03
C GLU A 87 -5.28 -5.76 -8.91
N ALA A 88 -4.87 -4.60 -8.40
CA ALA A 88 -3.86 -4.45 -7.36
C ALA A 88 -4.42 -4.22 -5.95
N GLY A 89 -5.73 -3.93 -5.84
CA GLY A 89 -6.44 -3.73 -4.58
C GLY A 89 -7.07 -5.01 -4.05
#